data_AF-A0A525VXS1-F1
#
_entry.id   AF-A0A525VXS1-F1
#
_cell.length_a   1.000
_cell.length_b   1.000
_cell.length_c   1.000
_cell.angle_alpha   90.00
_cell.angle_beta   90.00
_cell.angle_gamma   90.00
#
_symmetry.space_group_name_H-M   'P 1'
#
loop_
_entity.id
_entity.type
_entity.pdbx_description
1 polymer ?
#
loop_
_entity_poly.entity_id
_entity_poly.type
_entity_poly.pdbx_seq_one_letter_code
_entity_poly.pdbx_strand_id
1 'polypeptide(L)'
;MGEWRYRLIAGIGFVTIAWLAWVTGKRNRLDWRTIGGSAALAWGLGIVSFWFPGSRWLWSMINDMVVAVLTASQKGTLFLLGPLALGPGQTLPDGTVSIGFILAAQALPAVVFFAALMSGLYYVGAMQAIVGLFAQLFYRTMGLSGAESLSGAANIFVGIEAGLIIRPYLAAMTQSELLLVLTCMMATVASTVMGIYVSALQQTVPQIAGHLISASIISIPCAVLISKLSLPEDRQPVTLGGVPSKPTSGTSSTVSDGETIPPPSNLIVALIDGAGQGMKMAVGIAALLIVFLGLEALIDLALAQLPTIGGTPLSITRIRRSSPQAQCHRRKNRLLRRVDRSPLSCVRRTD
;
A
#
# COMPACT_ATOMS: atom_id res chain seq x y z
N MET A 1 -4.19 -22.67 25.67
CA MET A 1 -3.95 -23.50 24.46
C MET A 1 -4.35 -22.86 23.13
N GLY A 2 -5.10 -21.73 23.09
CA GLY A 2 -5.53 -21.11 21.84
C GLY A 2 -4.42 -20.35 21.08
N GLU A 3 -3.62 -19.54 21.79
CA GLU A 3 -2.63 -18.65 21.14
C GLU A 3 -1.52 -19.40 20.41
N TRP A 4 -0.98 -20.47 21.02
CA TRP A 4 0.07 -21.28 20.42
C TRP A 4 -0.38 -21.90 19.09
N ARG A 5 -1.64 -22.37 19.01
CA ARG A 5 -2.22 -22.90 17.78
C ARG A 5 -2.31 -21.83 16.69
N TYR A 6 -2.72 -20.60 17.02
CA TYR A 6 -2.77 -19.52 16.03
C TYR A 6 -1.38 -19.11 15.53
N ARG A 7 -0.37 -19.09 16.40
CA ARG A 7 1.02 -18.82 16.01
C ARG A 7 1.57 -19.89 15.07
N LEU A 8 1.31 -21.17 15.37
CA LEU A 8 1.68 -22.28 14.48
C LEU A 8 0.97 -22.20 13.12
N ILE A 9 -0.33 -21.90 13.10
CA ILE A 9 -1.08 -21.73 11.84
C ILE A 9 -0.49 -20.58 11.00
N ALA A 10 -0.12 -19.46 11.63
CA ALA A 10 0.51 -18.35 10.94
C ALA A 10 1.90 -18.72 10.38
N GLY A 11 2.72 -19.42 11.17
CA GLY A 11 4.03 -19.90 10.71
C GLY A 11 3.92 -20.89 9.55
N ILE A 12 3.01 -21.86 9.65
CA ILE A 12 2.72 -22.81 8.56
C ILE A 12 2.23 -22.07 7.33
N GLY A 13 1.35 -21.06 7.48
CA GLY A 13 0.87 -20.24 6.37
C GLY A 13 2.01 -19.52 5.64
N PHE A 14 2.94 -18.90 6.38
CA PHE A 14 4.12 -18.25 5.81
C PHE A 14 4.98 -19.24 5.02
N VAL A 15 5.29 -20.40 5.59
CA VAL A 15 6.07 -21.45 4.92
C VAL A 15 5.34 -22.01 3.71
N THR A 16 4.03 -22.18 3.77
CA THR A 16 3.23 -22.71 2.66
C THR A 16 3.22 -21.75 1.47
N ILE A 17 3.10 -20.44 1.72
CA ILE A 17 3.14 -19.42 0.66
C ILE A 17 4.54 -19.36 0.04
N ALA A 18 5.60 -19.37 0.87
CA ALA A 18 6.98 -19.40 0.39
C ALA A 18 7.26 -20.68 -0.43
N TRP A 19 6.76 -21.83 0.03
CA TRP A 19 6.87 -23.09 -0.68
C TRP A 19 6.14 -23.06 -2.02
N LEU A 20 4.93 -22.50 -2.06
CA LEU A 20 4.18 -22.34 -3.31
C LEU A 20 4.93 -21.46 -4.31
N ALA A 21 5.47 -20.32 -3.84
CA ALA A 21 6.26 -19.40 -4.66
C ALA A 21 7.51 -20.08 -5.27
N TRP A 22 8.15 -20.96 -4.50
CA TRP A 22 9.29 -21.75 -4.96
C TRP A 22 8.88 -22.83 -5.97
N VAL A 23 7.76 -23.53 -5.74
CA VAL A 23 7.27 -24.58 -6.65
C VAL A 23 6.83 -24.04 -7.99
N THR A 24 6.21 -22.85 -8.02
CA THR A 24 5.77 -22.20 -9.27
C THR A 24 6.92 -21.53 -10.03
N GLY A 25 8.09 -21.42 -9.41
CA GLY A 25 9.24 -20.68 -9.92
C GLY A 25 10.25 -21.50 -10.73
N LYS A 26 11.28 -20.81 -11.23
CA LYS A 26 12.47 -21.46 -11.81
C LYS A 26 13.34 -22.02 -10.69
N ARG A 27 13.69 -23.31 -10.78
CA ARG A 27 14.51 -24.03 -9.76
C ARG A 27 16.01 -23.81 -9.94
N ASN A 28 16.45 -22.59 -10.18
CA ASN A 28 17.87 -22.29 -10.28
C ASN A 28 18.52 -22.12 -8.89
N ARG A 29 19.84 -21.90 -8.85
CA ARG A 29 20.59 -21.68 -7.60
C ARG A 29 19.98 -20.51 -6.82
N LEU A 30 19.52 -20.80 -5.61
CA LEU A 30 18.92 -19.82 -4.72
C LEU A 30 19.99 -19.11 -3.88
N ASP A 31 19.92 -17.78 -3.83
CA ASP A 31 20.74 -17.00 -2.90
C ASP A 31 20.14 -17.02 -1.51
N TRP A 32 20.65 -17.93 -0.68
CA TRP A 32 20.23 -18.11 0.71
C TRP A 32 20.46 -16.87 1.57
N ARG A 33 21.39 -15.99 1.18
CA ARG A 33 21.60 -14.69 1.83
C ARG A 33 20.39 -13.78 1.67
N THR A 34 19.84 -13.67 0.45
CA THR A 34 18.69 -12.81 0.16
C THR A 34 17.40 -13.38 0.72
N ILE A 35 17.21 -14.69 0.65
CA ILE A 35 16.03 -15.38 1.20
C ILE A 35 16.04 -15.31 2.73
N GLY A 36 17.17 -15.66 3.36
CA GLY A 36 17.34 -15.58 4.81
C GLY A 36 17.25 -14.13 5.32
N GLY A 37 17.89 -13.19 4.62
CA GLY A 37 17.86 -11.76 4.95
C GLY A 37 16.47 -11.15 4.84
N SER A 38 15.72 -11.49 3.79
CA SER A 38 14.34 -11.00 3.61
C SER A 38 13.36 -11.59 4.63
N ALA A 39 13.44 -12.90 4.91
CA ALA A 39 12.64 -13.52 5.96
C ALA A 39 12.98 -12.94 7.35
N ALA A 40 14.26 -12.80 7.67
CA ALA A 40 14.71 -12.22 8.93
C ALA A 40 14.28 -10.75 9.06
N LEU A 41 14.36 -9.95 7.99
CA LEU A 41 13.93 -8.56 8.02
C LEU A 41 12.40 -8.44 8.15
N ALA A 42 11.62 -9.27 7.45
CA ALA A 42 10.15 -9.29 7.59
C ALA A 42 9.73 -9.60 9.04
N TRP A 43 10.30 -10.63 9.63
CA TRP A 43 10.01 -11.02 11.01
C TRP A 43 10.53 -9.99 12.01
N GLY A 44 11.74 -9.45 11.79
CA GLY A 44 12.33 -8.40 12.60
C GLY A 44 11.46 -7.14 12.62
N LEU A 45 11.05 -6.65 11.45
CA LEU A 45 10.15 -5.50 11.33
C LEU A 45 8.78 -5.77 11.95
N GLY A 46 8.23 -6.97 11.80
CA GLY A 46 6.99 -7.37 12.45
C GLY A 46 7.09 -7.38 13.97
N ILE A 47 8.16 -7.96 14.52
CA ILE A 47 8.42 -7.99 15.97
C ILE A 47 8.62 -6.58 16.52
N VAL A 48 9.43 -5.75 15.85
CA VAL A 48 9.64 -4.35 16.24
C VAL A 48 8.31 -3.57 16.19
N SER A 49 7.48 -3.81 15.18
CA SER A 49 6.22 -3.08 14.99
C SER A 49 5.13 -3.46 15.99
N PHE A 50 5.03 -4.74 16.38
CA PHE A 50 3.90 -5.24 17.19
C PHE A 50 4.27 -5.62 18.62
N TRP A 51 5.55 -5.92 18.89
CA TRP A 51 5.99 -6.45 20.18
C TRP A 51 6.73 -5.41 21.02
N PHE A 52 7.40 -4.45 20.39
CA PHE A 52 8.14 -3.42 21.11
C PHE A 52 7.18 -2.45 21.83
N PRO A 53 7.36 -2.14 23.13
CA PRO A 53 6.42 -1.31 23.89
C PRO A 53 6.35 0.13 23.38
N GLY A 54 7.42 0.67 22.79
CA GLY A 54 7.45 2.00 22.18
C GLY A 54 6.79 2.09 20.80
N SER A 55 6.48 0.96 20.16
CA SER A 55 5.92 0.95 18.79
C SER A 55 4.56 1.62 18.71
N ARG A 56 3.71 1.44 19.73
CA ARG A 56 2.35 2.03 19.78
C ARG A 56 2.39 3.55 19.76
N TRP A 57 3.35 4.14 20.48
CA TRP A 57 3.54 5.60 20.48
C TRP A 57 3.98 6.07 19.10
N LEU A 58 4.96 5.40 18.48
CA LEU A 58 5.43 5.71 17.13
C LEU A 58 4.30 5.62 16.09
N TRP A 59 3.50 4.55 16.12
CA TRP A 59 2.37 4.38 15.18
C TRP A 59 1.25 5.38 15.43
N SER A 60 1.02 5.79 16.68
CA SER A 60 0.09 6.89 16.98
C SER A 60 0.58 8.20 16.39
N MET A 61 1.85 8.55 16.61
CA MET A 61 2.44 9.78 16.05
C MET A 61 2.33 9.82 14.52
N ILE A 62 2.65 8.71 13.85
CA ILE A 62 2.52 8.60 12.39
C ILE A 62 1.05 8.73 11.97
N ASN A 63 0.13 8.07 12.68
CA ASN A 63 -1.29 8.16 12.41
C ASN A 63 -1.79 9.61 12.53
N ASP A 64 -1.43 10.29 13.60
CA ASP A 64 -1.88 11.65 13.90
C ASP A 64 -1.31 12.63 12.87
N MET A 65 -0.06 12.41 12.41
CA MET A 65 0.53 13.15 11.31
C MET A 65 -0.26 12.97 10.00
N VAL A 66 -0.60 11.73 9.64
CA VAL A 66 -1.38 11.45 8.41
C VAL A 66 -2.78 12.06 8.50
N VAL A 67 -3.43 11.97 9.65
CA VAL A 67 -4.75 12.59 9.89
C VAL A 67 -4.65 14.13 9.84
N ALA A 68 -3.59 14.73 10.37
CA ALA A 68 -3.35 16.18 10.27
C ALA A 68 -3.18 16.62 8.81
N VAL A 69 -2.43 15.86 8.01
CA VAL A 69 -2.28 16.12 6.57
C VAL A 69 -3.62 15.97 5.83
N LEU A 70 -4.43 14.96 6.18
CA LEU A 70 -5.77 14.76 5.62
C LEU A 70 -6.72 15.90 5.96
N THR A 71 -6.73 16.36 7.21
CA THR A 71 -7.57 17.49 7.63
C THR A 71 -7.13 18.81 6.99
N ALA A 72 -5.82 18.99 6.73
CA ALA A 72 -5.33 20.10 5.94
C ALA A 72 -5.84 20.05 4.49
N SER A 73 -5.81 18.86 3.87
CA SER A 73 -6.38 18.65 2.52
C SER A 73 -7.86 19.00 2.45
N GLN A 74 -8.64 18.62 3.48
CA GLN A 74 -10.08 18.88 3.54
C GLN A 74 -10.41 20.37 3.46
N LYS A 75 -9.57 21.26 4.00
CA LYS A 75 -9.79 22.72 3.89
C LYS A 75 -9.77 23.19 2.44
N GLY A 76 -8.85 22.68 1.62
CA GLY A 76 -8.80 22.99 0.19
C GLY A 76 -9.99 22.43 -0.56
N THR A 77 -10.40 21.20 -0.23
CA THR A 77 -11.57 20.56 -0.83
C THR A 77 -12.88 21.28 -0.49
N LEU A 78 -13.04 21.72 0.77
CA LEU A 78 -14.18 22.51 1.23
C LEU A 78 -14.24 23.88 0.54
N PHE A 79 -13.10 24.52 0.31
CA PHE A 79 -13.05 25.77 -0.44
C PHE A 79 -13.52 25.61 -1.89
N LEU A 80 -13.12 24.53 -2.56
CA LEU A 80 -13.46 24.28 -3.97
C LEU A 80 -14.88 23.74 -4.18
N LEU A 81 -15.34 22.84 -3.31
CA LEU A 81 -16.57 22.06 -3.51
C LEU A 81 -17.69 22.41 -2.51
N GLY A 82 -17.40 23.24 -1.50
CA GLY A 82 -18.37 23.69 -0.51
C GLY A 82 -19.05 22.51 0.21
N PRO A 83 -20.39 22.49 0.31
CA PRO A 83 -21.14 21.44 1.01
C PRO A 83 -20.93 20.02 0.48
N LEU A 84 -20.46 19.84 -0.77
CA LEU A 84 -20.24 18.52 -1.37
C LEU A 84 -19.05 17.77 -0.75
N ALA A 85 -18.11 18.51 -0.18
CA ALA A 85 -16.93 17.95 0.49
C ALA A 85 -17.23 17.45 1.91
N LEU A 86 -18.42 17.72 2.46
CA LEU A 86 -18.80 17.31 3.81
C LEU A 86 -19.18 15.83 3.85
N GLY A 87 -18.55 15.08 4.75
CA GLY A 87 -18.95 13.71 5.06
C GLY A 87 -20.36 13.63 5.69
N PRO A 88 -21.02 12.46 5.61
CA PRO A 88 -22.35 12.28 6.17
C PRO A 88 -22.39 12.63 7.66
N GLY A 89 -23.33 13.50 8.04
CA GLY A 89 -23.51 13.96 9.43
C GLY A 89 -22.70 15.20 9.81
N GLN A 90 -21.91 15.79 8.90
CA GLN A 90 -21.27 17.09 9.13
C GLN A 90 -22.11 18.25 8.58
N THR A 91 -22.04 19.38 9.26
CA THR A 91 -22.74 20.63 8.92
C THR A 91 -21.72 21.74 8.71
N LEU A 92 -21.92 22.54 7.66
CA LEU A 92 -21.13 23.76 7.45
C LEU A 92 -21.52 24.83 8.51
N PRO A 93 -20.68 25.84 8.80
CA PRO A 93 -21.03 26.92 9.73
C PRO A 93 -22.30 27.68 9.34
N ASP A 94 -22.70 27.64 8.06
CA ASP A 94 -23.91 28.26 7.52
C ASP A 94 -25.18 27.40 7.69
N GLY A 95 -25.09 26.24 8.37
CA GLY A 95 -26.23 25.36 8.65
C GLY A 95 -26.64 24.40 7.52
N THR A 96 -25.92 24.39 6.40
CA THR A 96 -26.17 23.44 5.30
C THR A 96 -25.74 22.03 5.70
N VAL A 97 -26.68 21.08 5.59
CA VAL A 97 -26.46 19.65 5.87
C VAL A 97 -25.76 18.94 4.71
N SER A 98 -24.88 17.98 5.02
CA SER A 98 -24.27 17.10 4.02
C SER A 98 -25.32 16.35 3.20
N ILE A 99 -25.12 16.33 1.87
CA ILE A 99 -25.98 15.62 0.90
C ILE A 99 -25.77 14.09 0.97
N GLY A 100 -24.69 13.63 1.62
CA GLY A 100 -24.35 12.21 1.77
C GLY A 100 -22.85 11.94 1.57
N PHE A 101 -22.47 10.67 1.45
CA PHE A 101 -21.11 10.28 1.11
C PHE A 101 -20.90 10.32 -0.41
N ILE A 102 -20.18 11.34 -0.88
CA ILE A 102 -19.83 11.49 -2.30
C ILE A 102 -18.33 11.21 -2.44
N LEU A 103 -17.98 9.97 -2.82
CA LEU A 103 -16.59 9.52 -2.95
C LEU A 103 -15.75 10.49 -3.82
N ALA A 104 -16.32 10.93 -4.94
CA ALA A 104 -15.64 11.81 -5.88
C ALA A 104 -15.30 13.19 -5.30
N ALA A 105 -16.12 13.71 -4.39
CA ALA A 105 -15.93 15.02 -3.76
C ALA A 105 -15.15 14.94 -2.44
N GLN A 106 -15.17 13.79 -1.76
CA GLN A 106 -14.62 13.65 -0.41
C GLN A 106 -13.27 12.93 -0.40
N ALA A 107 -13.09 11.94 -1.28
CA ALA A 107 -11.94 11.05 -1.23
C ALA A 107 -10.92 11.35 -2.34
N LEU A 108 -11.35 11.59 -3.58
CA LEU A 108 -10.45 11.83 -4.71
C LEU A 108 -9.59 13.10 -4.58
N PRO A 109 -10.07 14.23 -4.03
CA PRO A 109 -9.24 15.42 -3.87
C PRO A 109 -8.04 15.19 -2.93
N ALA A 110 -8.14 14.27 -1.98
CA ALA A 110 -7.02 13.89 -1.13
C ALA A 110 -5.87 13.30 -1.96
N VAL A 111 -6.16 12.52 -3.01
CA VAL A 111 -5.15 11.95 -3.92
C VAL A 111 -4.35 13.07 -4.60
N VAL A 112 -5.03 14.10 -5.08
CA VAL A 112 -4.41 15.27 -5.73
C VAL A 112 -3.50 16.01 -4.75
N PHE A 113 -3.99 16.25 -3.53
CA PHE A 113 -3.23 16.92 -2.49
C PHE A 113 -1.99 16.12 -2.05
N PHE A 114 -2.12 14.80 -1.85
CA PHE A 114 -1.00 13.95 -1.49
C PHE A 114 0.05 13.89 -2.61
N ALA A 115 -0.36 13.79 -3.88
CA ALA A 115 0.59 13.82 -5.00
C ALA A 115 1.37 15.15 -5.06
N ALA A 116 0.69 16.28 -4.87
CA ALA A 116 1.32 17.59 -4.78
C ALA A 116 2.30 17.66 -3.60
N LEU A 117 1.87 17.25 -2.41
CA LEU A 117 2.69 17.23 -1.20
C LEU A 117 3.95 16.38 -1.38
N MET A 118 3.80 15.18 -1.93
CA MET A 118 4.92 14.28 -2.18
C MET A 118 5.92 14.90 -3.17
N SER A 119 5.44 15.48 -4.27
CA SER A 119 6.30 16.20 -5.23
C SER A 119 7.06 17.35 -4.56
N GLY A 120 6.40 18.13 -3.70
CA GLY A 120 7.05 19.18 -2.89
C GLY A 120 8.12 18.62 -1.94
N LEU A 121 7.85 17.50 -1.27
CA LEU A 121 8.82 16.85 -0.38
C LEU A 121 10.02 16.26 -1.14
N TYR A 122 9.83 15.80 -2.37
CA TYR A 122 10.91 15.41 -3.28
C TYR A 122 11.72 16.63 -3.74
N TYR A 123 11.09 17.78 -4.01
CA TYR A 123 11.83 19.00 -4.34
C TYR A 123 12.74 19.48 -3.19
N VAL A 124 12.24 19.41 -1.95
CA VAL A 124 13.00 19.82 -0.75
C VAL A 124 14.15 18.86 -0.40
N GLY A 125 14.13 17.63 -0.90
CA GLY A 125 15.17 16.63 -0.60
C GLY A 125 14.85 15.68 0.56
N ALA A 126 13.71 15.86 1.24
CA ALA A 126 13.34 15.08 2.41
C ALA A 126 13.08 13.61 2.06
N MET A 127 12.39 13.35 0.94
CA MET A 127 12.12 11.98 0.49
C MET A 127 13.39 11.25 0.08
N GLN A 128 14.33 11.93 -0.57
CA GLN A 128 15.60 11.34 -1.00
C GLN A 128 16.40 10.84 0.20
N ALA A 129 16.42 11.59 1.30
CA ALA A 129 17.10 11.18 2.53
C ALA A 129 16.46 9.92 3.14
N ILE A 130 15.12 9.90 3.27
CA ILE A 130 14.39 8.78 3.86
C ILE A 130 14.48 7.53 2.97
N VAL A 131 14.23 7.68 1.67
CA VAL A 131 14.32 6.59 0.70
C VAL A 131 15.75 6.04 0.62
N GLY A 132 16.77 6.90 0.64
CA GLY A 132 18.17 6.47 0.69
C GLY A 132 18.50 5.64 1.94
N LEU A 133 17.95 6.00 3.10
CA LEU A 133 18.12 5.24 4.34
C LEU A 133 17.51 3.85 4.25
N PHE A 134 16.27 3.72 3.74
CA PHE A 134 15.64 2.42 3.54
C PHE A 134 16.32 1.60 2.44
N ALA A 135 16.77 2.23 1.37
CA ALA A 135 17.50 1.55 0.31
C ALA A 135 18.82 0.97 0.83
N GLN A 136 19.56 1.72 1.65
CA GLN A 136 20.77 1.24 2.30
C GLN A 136 20.49 0.08 3.26
N LEU A 137 19.37 0.12 3.99
CA LEU A 137 18.91 -0.95 4.87
C LEU A 137 18.64 -2.23 4.07
N PHE A 138 17.87 -2.15 2.99
CA PHE A 138 17.54 -3.29 2.14
C PHE A 138 18.76 -3.86 1.43
N TYR A 139 19.62 -2.99 0.88
CA TYR A 139 20.88 -3.37 0.27
C TYR A 139 21.75 -4.19 1.23
N ARG A 140 21.95 -3.71 2.47
CA ARG A 140 22.81 -4.38 3.47
C ARG A 140 22.22 -5.67 4.01
N THR A 141 20.90 -5.71 4.21
CA THR A 141 20.24 -6.86 4.88
C THR A 141 19.90 -8.00 3.93
N MET A 142 19.56 -7.69 2.67
CA MET A 142 19.11 -8.66 1.69
C MET A 142 20.11 -8.91 0.55
N GLY A 143 21.14 -8.07 0.41
CA GLY A 143 22.11 -8.17 -0.68
C GLY A 143 21.49 -7.93 -2.07
N LEU A 144 20.45 -7.08 -2.14
CA LEU A 144 19.79 -6.70 -3.39
C LEU A 144 20.67 -5.76 -4.23
N SER A 145 20.33 -5.60 -5.51
CA SER A 145 20.98 -4.57 -6.33
C SER A 145 20.62 -3.16 -5.85
N GLY A 146 21.44 -2.17 -6.19
CA GLY A 146 21.17 -0.77 -5.83
C GLY A 146 19.85 -0.26 -6.38
N ALA A 147 19.50 -0.64 -7.61
CA ALA A 147 18.27 -0.21 -8.26
C ALA A 147 17.02 -0.90 -7.65
N GLU A 148 17.12 -2.18 -7.33
CA GLU A 148 16.06 -2.93 -6.62
C GLU A 148 15.79 -2.32 -5.24
N SER A 149 16.85 -2.05 -4.49
CA SER A 149 16.77 -1.49 -3.13
C SER A 149 16.15 -0.10 -3.15
N LEU A 150 16.54 0.73 -4.12
CA LEU A 150 15.98 2.07 -4.31
C LEU A 150 14.50 2.01 -4.70
N SER A 151 14.13 1.13 -5.63
CA SER A 151 12.74 0.94 -6.03
C SER A 151 11.87 0.47 -4.86
N GLY A 152 12.33 -0.53 -4.11
CA GLY A 152 11.62 -1.03 -2.94
C GLY A 152 11.41 0.07 -1.91
N ALA A 153 12.48 0.80 -1.54
CA ALA A 153 12.42 1.89 -0.58
C ALA A 153 11.49 3.03 -1.01
N ALA A 154 11.54 3.44 -2.28
CA ALA A 154 10.65 4.48 -2.80
C ALA A 154 9.18 4.01 -2.80
N ASN A 155 8.94 2.74 -3.11
CA ASN A 155 7.60 2.17 -3.19
C ASN A 155 6.85 2.15 -1.83
N ILE A 156 7.56 2.22 -0.69
CA ILE A 156 6.93 2.46 0.64
C ILE A 156 6.09 3.74 0.62
N PHE A 157 6.59 4.77 -0.06
CA PHE A 157 6.06 6.13 0.05
C PHE A 157 5.37 6.62 -1.20
N VAL A 158 5.69 6.11 -2.39
CA VAL A 158 5.12 6.61 -3.64
C VAL A 158 4.24 5.57 -4.33
N GLY A 159 4.42 4.27 -4.02
CA GLY A 159 3.72 3.19 -4.70
C GLY A 159 4.16 3.06 -6.17
N ILE A 160 3.19 3.05 -7.09
CA ILE A 160 3.38 2.76 -8.52
C ILE A 160 4.37 3.73 -9.21
N GLU A 161 4.46 4.97 -8.73
CA GLU A 161 5.37 5.99 -9.27
C GLU A 161 6.84 5.70 -8.95
N ALA A 162 7.15 4.76 -8.06
CA ALA A 162 8.53 4.34 -7.79
C ALA A 162 9.26 3.86 -9.05
N GLY A 163 8.53 3.34 -10.05
CA GLY A 163 9.07 2.98 -11.36
C GLY A 163 9.69 4.16 -12.13
N LEU A 164 9.23 5.40 -11.89
CA LEU A 164 9.79 6.59 -12.53
C LEU A 164 11.20 6.90 -12.00
N ILE A 165 11.47 6.62 -10.73
CA ILE A 165 12.76 6.89 -10.09
C ILE A 165 13.84 5.96 -10.65
N ILE A 166 13.48 4.72 -10.96
CA ILE A 166 14.40 3.72 -11.53
C ILE A 166 14.35 3.64 -13.05
N ARG A 167 13.59 4.51 -13.73
CA ARG A 167 13.46 4.57 -15.19
C ARG A 167 14.80 4.45 -15.95
N PRO A 168 15.90 5.13 -15.58
CA PRO A 168 17.16 4.99 -16.31
C PRO A 168 17.79 3.59 -16.21
N TYR A 169 17.42 2.79 -15.20
CA TYR A 169 17.96 1.46 -14.98
C TYR A 169 17.07 0.34 -15.56
N LEU A 170 15.80 0.63 -15.86
CA LEU A 170 14.83 -0.38 -16.32
C LEU A 170 15.30 -1.16 -17.56
N ALA A 171 15.93 -0.51 -18.53
CA ALA A 171 16.40 -1.17 -19.75
C ALA A 171 17.59 -2.13 -19.50
N ALA A 172 18.36 -1.89 -18.44
CA ALA A 172 19.52 -2.69 -18.07
C ALA A 172 19.20 -3.75 -16.99
N MET A 173 17.97 -3.76 -16.46
CA MET A 173 17.57 -4.67 -15.39
C MET A 173 17.46 -6.12 -15.87
N THR A 174 17.79 -7.05 -14.99
CA THR A 174 17.54 -8.47 -15.23
C THR A 174 16.05 -8.79 -15.08
N GLN A 175 15.63 -9.98 -15.53
CA GLN A 175 14.24 -10.43 -15.36
C GLN A 175 13.87 -10.60 -13.87
N SER A 176 14.83 -10.98 -13.02
CA SER A 176 14.60 -11.12 -11.58
C SER A 176 14.45 -9.75 -10.92
N GLU A 177 15.27 -8.77 -11.30
CA GLU A 177 15.12 -7.37 -10.84
C GLU A 177 13.77 -6.78 -11.24
N LEU A 178 13.36 -6.99 -12.49
CA LEU A 178 12.07 -6.49 -12.97
C LEU A 178 10.89 -7.18 -12.25
N LEU A 179 10.96 -8.49 -12.03
CA LEU A 179 9.93 -9.21 -11.29
C LEU A 179 9.83 -8.69 -9.85
N LEU A 180 10.96 -8.44 -9.19
CA LEU A 180 10.97 -7.88 -7.85
C LEU A 180 10.28 -6.51 -7.82
N VAL A 181 10.68 -5.61 -8.71
CA VAL A 181 10.12 -4.26 -8.83
C VAL A 181 8.60 -4.31 -9.01
N LEU A 182 8.11 -5.14 -9.94
CA LEU A 182 6.68 -5.34 -10.17
C LEU A 182 5.97 -5.92 -8.94
N THR A 183 6.56 -6.92 -8.30
CA THR A 183 5.99 -7.58 -7.12
C THR A 183 5.89 -6.60 -5.95
N CYS A 184 6.92 -5.78 -5.73
CA CYS A 184 6.90 -4.72 -4.73
C CYS A 184 5.75 -3.74 -4.99
N MET A 185 5.61 -3.23 -6.23
CA MET A 185 4.54 -2.28 -6.58
C MET A 185 3.14 -2.85 -6.36
N MET A 186 2.95 -4.17 -6.54
CA MET A 186 1.67 -4.84 -6.28
C MET A 186 1.44 -5.18 -4.80
N ALA A 187 2.50 -5.30 -4.00
CA ALA A 187 2.42 -5.72 -2.60
C ALA A 187 2.15 -4.57 -1.61
N THR A 188 2.38 -3.33 -2.03
CA THR A 188 2.29 -2.13 -1.18
C THR A 188 1.11 -1.23 -1.57
N VAL A 189 0.67 -0.39 -0.63
CA VAL A 189 -0.36 0.62 -0.90
C VAL A 189 0.31 1.94 -1.26
N ALA A 190 -0.12 2.57 -2.36
CA ALA A 190 0.35 3.90 -2.72
C ALA A 190 -0.10 4.96 -1.70
N SER A 191 0.80 5.87 -1.31
CA SER A 191 0.50 6.96 -0.37
C SER A 191 -0.60 7.89 -0.87
N THR A 192 -0.67 8.10 -2.19
CA THR A 192 -1.68 8.96 -2.83
C THR A 192 -3.10 8.44 -2.58
N VAL A 193 -3.29 7.12 -2.50
CA VAL A 193 -4.59 6.48 -2.24
C VAL A 193 -4.80 6.16 -0.75
N MET A 194 -3.73 6.24 0.07
CA MET A 194 -3.78 6.05 1.52
C MET A 194 -4.86 6.91 2.18
N GLY A 195 -4.97 8.17 1.75
CA GLY A 195 -5.96 9.10 2.30
C GLY A 195 -7.40 8.62 2.15
N ILE A 196 -7.72 7.97 1.02
CA ILE A 196 -9.03 7.37 0.78
C ILE A 196 -9.27 6.23 1.77
N TYR A 197 -8.32 5.31 1.91
CA TYR A 197 -8.45 4.18 2.83
C TYR A 197 -8.57 4.63 4.29
N VAL A 198 -7.78 5.61 4.71
CA VAL A 198 -7.85 6.15 6.06
C VAL A 198 -9.22 6.79 6.28
N SER A 199 -9.66 7.69 5.39
CA SER A 199 -10.95 8.37 5.54
C SER A 199 -12.14 7.39 5.59
N ALA A 200 -12.12 6.33 4.78
CA ALA A 200 -13.19 5.34 4.71
C ALA A 200 -13.19 4.35 5.90
N LEU A 201 -12.02 3.97 6.42
CA LEU A 201 -11.92 2.92 7.45
C LEU A 201 -11.73 3.44 8.87
N GLN A 202 -11.44 4.72 9.08
CA GLN A 202 -11.16 5.30 10.40
C GLN A 202 -12.29 5.07 11.42
N GLN A 203 -13.55 4.96 10.98
CA GLN A 203 -14.68 4.65 11.86
C GLN A 203 -14.73 3.17 12.30
N THR A 204 -14.07 2.28 11.58
CA THR A 204 -14.13 0.83 11.81
C THR A 204 -12.86 0.26 12.42
N VAL A 205 -11.70 0.84 12.11
CA VAL A 205 -10.39 0.39 12.58
C VAL A 205 -9.63 1.57 13.17
N PRO A 206 -9.37 1.60 14.49
CA PRO A 206 -8.58 2.66 15.10
C PRO A 206 -7.14 2.60 14.58
N GLN A 207 -6.51 3.77 14.43
CA GLN A 207 -5.11 3.92 13.99
C GLN A 207 -4.80 3.22 12.64
N ILE A 208 -5.75 3.24 11.71
CA ILE A 208 -5.63 2.56 10.41
C ILE A 208 -4.42 3.05 9.60
N ALA A 209 -4.07 4.34 9.67
CA ALA A 209 -2.93 4.88 8.94
C ALA A 209 -1.61 4.24 9.39
N GLY A 210 -1.40 4.07 10.70
CA GLY A 210 -0.23 3.37 11.23
C GLY A 210 -0.17 1.91 10.80
N HIS A 211 -1.32 1.23 10.74
CA HIS A 211 -1.41 -0.15 10.24
C HIS A 211 -1.07 -0.25 8.74
N LEU A 212 -1.55 0.67 7.92
CA LEU A 212 -1.29 0.65 6.48
C LEU A 212 0.18 0.97 6.16
N ILE A 213 0.79 1.89 6.91
CA ILE A 213 2.22 2.23 6.75
C ILE A 213 3.11 1.08 7.22
N SER A 214 2.86 0.52 8.41
CA SER A 214 3.61 -0.65 8.89
C SER A 214 3.46 -1.86 7.97
N ALA A 215 2.26 -2.11 7.45
CA ALA A 215 2.02 -3.15 6.46
C ALA A 215 2.83 -2.92 5.18
N SER A 216 2.89 -1.69 4.67
CA SER A 216 3.66 -1.37 3.45
C SER A 216 5.17 -1.58 3.64
N ILE A 217 5.71 -1.24 4.82
CA ILE A 217 7.13 -1.47 5.16
C ILE A 217 7.44 -2.98 5.23
N ILE A 218 6.54 -3.79 5.83
CA ILE A 218 6.70 -5.25 5.95
C ILE A 218 6.44 -5.96 4.60
N SER A 219 5.64 -5.38 3.71
CA SER A 219 5.35 -5.95 2.39
C SER A 219 6.59 -6.05 1.49
N ILE A 220 7.57 -5.15 1.63
CA ILE A 220 8.78 -5.17 0.80
C ILE A 220 9.65 -6.40 1.04
N PRO A 221 10.09 -6.71 2.27
CA PRO A 221 10.86 -7.94 2.50
C PRO A 221 10.05 -9.19 2.10
N CYS A 222 8.73 -9.18 2.26
CA CYS A 222 7.88 -10.28 1.78
C CYS A 222 7.85 -10.38 0.25
N ALA A 223 7.79 -9.26 -0.46
CA ALA A 223 7.85 -9.21 -1.92
C ALA A 223 9.21 -9.67 -2.44
N VAL A 224 10.30 -9.29 -1.75
CA VAL A 224 11.65 -9.78 -2.03
C VAL A 224 11.73 -11.29 -1.88
N LEU A 225 11.21 -11.82 -0.76
CA LEU A 225 11.18 -13.25 -0.51
C LEU A 225 10.45 -14.01 -1.62
N ILE A 226 9.22 -13.58 -1.97
CA ILE A 226 8.39 -14.27 -2.97
C ILE A 226 9.01 -14.17 -4.36
N SER A 227 9.43 -12.97 -4.78
CA SER A 227 10.00 -12.76 -6.13
C SER A 227 11.31 -13.53 -6.32
N LYS A 228 12.23 -13.51 -5.35
CA LYS A 228 13.51 -14.23 -5.43
C LYS A 228 13.36 -15.75 -5.25
N LEU A 229 12.29 -16.23 -4.60
CA LEU A 229 11.94 -17.65 -4.59
C LEU A 229 11.35 -18.10 -5.93
N SER A 230 10.55 -17.25 -6.59
CA SER A 230 9.93 -17.59 -7.88
C SER A 230 10.89 -17.43 -9.07
N LEU A 231 11.74 -16.41 -9.06
CA LEU A 231 12.74 -16.18 -10.10
C LEU A 231 14.06 -15.73 -9.46
N PRO A 232 14.93 -16.68 -9.07
CA PRO A 232 16.24 -16.35 -8.52
C PRO A 232 17.09 -15.56 -9.51
N GLU A 233 18.10 -14.86 -9.01
CA GLU A 233 18.97 -14.03 -9.82
C GLU A 233 19.93 -14.91 -10.64
N ASP A 234 19.84 -14.82 -11.97
CA ASP A 234 20.64 -15.63 -12.88
C ASP A 234 21.84 -14.86 -13.48
N ARG A 235 21.84 -13.52 -13.38
CA ARG A 235 22.84 -12.63 -13.99
C ARG A 235 23.45 -11.70 -12.94
N GLN A 236 24.63 -11.14 -13.21
CA GLN A 236 25.17 -10.05 -12.40
C GLN A 236 24.46 -8.74 -12.79
N PRO A 237 23.60 -8.17 -11.94
CA PRO A 237 23.01 -6.86 -12.20
C PRO A 237 24.06 -5.76 -12.26
N VAL A 238 23.80 -4.75 -13.08
CA VAL A 238 24.72 -3.63 -13.35
C VAL A 238 24.93 -2.75 -12.11
N THR A 239 23.99 -2.77 -11.14
CA THR A 239 24.04 -1.95 -9.92
C THR A 239 24.45 -2.71 -8.66
N LEU A 240 25.08 -3.89 -8.80
CA LEU A 240 25.54 -4.73 -7.68
C LEU A 240 26.71 -4.14 -6.83
N GLY A 241 26.98 -2.84 -6.94
CA GLY A 241 28.10 -2.16 -6.26
C GLY A 241 27.69 -1.05 -5.29
N GLY A 242 26.40 -0.73 -5.17
CA GLY A 242 25.91 0.28 -4.22
C GLY A 242 24.58 0.90 -4.62
N VAL A 243 23.92 1.55 -3.67
CA VAL A 243 22.68 2.31 -3.90
C VAL A 243 23.02 3.62 -4.62
N PRO A 244 22.42 3.93 -5.79
CA PRO A 244 22.59 5.23 -6.43
C PRO A 244 22.16 6.35 -5.47
N SER A 245 23.13 7.04 -4.87
CA SER A 245 22.86 7.98 -3.77
C SER A 245 22.51 9.40 -4.25
N LYS A 246 22.56 9.66 -5.56
CA LYS A 246 22.15 10.93 -6.18
C LYS A 246 21.63 10.66 -7.59
N PRO A 247 20.58 11.36 -8.08
CA PRO A 247 20.55 11.67 -9.49
C PRO A 247 21.79 12.52 -9.74
N THR A 248 22.81 11.96 -10.41
CA THR A 248 24.00 12.70 -10.78
C THR A 248 23.55 13.89 -11.63
N SER A 249 23.58 15.09 -11.04
CA SER A 249 23.29 16.38 -11.67
C SER A 249 24.35 16.78 -12.72
N GLY A 250 24.99 15.81 -13.38
CA GLY A 250 26.19 16.05 -14.18
C GLY A 250 26.54 14.99 -15.20
N THR A 251 25.68 14.00 -15.45
CA THR A 251 25.84 13.17 -16.65
C THR A 251 24.52 13.18 -17.37
N SER A 252 24.52 13.90 -18.49
CA SER A 252 23.57 13.76 -19.57
C SER A 252 23.43 12.28 -19.92
N SER A 253 22.52 11.60 -19.22
CA SER A 253 21.90 10.38 -19.72
C SER A 253 21.14 10.83 -20.95
N THR A 254 21.76 10.63 -22.11
CA THR A 254 21.13 10.80 -23.42
C THR A 254 19.84 10.00 -23.40
N VAL A 255 18.75 10.72 -23.22
CA VAL A 255 17.39 10.25 -23.36
C VAL A 255 17.21 9.92 -24.83
N SER A 256 17.32 8.65 -25.20
CA SER A 256 16.57 8.15 -26.35
C SER A 256 15.11 8.11 -25.88
N ASP A 257 14.26 8.88 -26.56
CA ASP A 257 12.81 9.07 -26.34
C ASP A 257 12.40 10.14 -25.29
N GLY A 258 12.67 11.41 -25.64
CA GLY A 258 11.56 12.30 -26.01
C GLY A 258 10.89 13.19 -24.96
N GLU A 259 11.26 13.20 -23.68
CA GLU A 259 10.84 14.29 -22.77
C GLU A 259 11.79 14.41 -21.57
N THR A 260 12.73 15.34 -21.65
CA THR A 260 13.50 15.78 -20.47
C THR A 260 12.57 16.65 -19.65
N ILE A 261 11.95 16.10 -18.60
CA ILE A 261 11.23 16.92 -17.62
C ILE A 261 12.30 17.74 -16.91
N PRO A 262 12.38 19.07 -17.13
CA PRO A 262 13.35 19.88 -16.41
C PRO A 262 13.06 19.77 -14.91
N PRO A 263 14.10 19.75 -14.04
CA PRO A 263 13.85 19.81 -12.61
C PRO A 263 12.99 21.05 -12.31
N PRO A 264 11.97 20.93 -11.45
CA PRO A 264 11.07 22.04 -11.17
C PRO A 264 11.89 23.24 -10.68
N SER A 265 11.62 24.42 -11.24
CA SER A 265 12.41 25.62 -11.00
C SER A 265 12.22 26.22 -9.61
N ASN A 266 11.08 25.92 -8.98
CA ASN A 266 10.77 26.33 -7.61
C ASN A 266 9.78 25.33 -6.96
N LEU A 267 9.61 25.46 -5.64
CA LEU A 267 8.69 24.60 -4.87
C LEU A 267 7.25 24.67 -5.38
N ILE A 268 6.80 25.84 -5.81
CA ILE A 268 5.43 26.05 -6.31
C ILE A 268 5.21 25.24 -7.61
N VAL A 269 6.18 25.26 -8.53
CA VAL A 269 6.16 24.47 -9.77
C VAL A 269 6.12 22.98 -9.43
N ALA A 270 6.93 22.51 -8.48
CA ALA A 270 6.88 21.12 -8.03
C ALA A 270 5.50 20.72 -7.49
N LEU A 271 4.85 21.59 -6.70
CA LEU A 271 3.49 21.36 -6.19
C LEU A 271 2.46 21.33 -7.33
N ILE A 272 2.56 22.22 -8.32
CA ILE A 272 1.67 22.28 -9.48
C ILE A 272 1.80 21.01 -10.33
N ASP A 273 3.02 20.58 -10.63
CA ASP A 273 3.29 19.38 -11.41
C ASP A 273 2.77 18.12 -10.68
N GLY A 274 3.01 18.04 -9.37
CA GLY A 274 2.50 16.96 -8.52
C GLY A 274 0.97 16.94 -8.45
N ALA A 275 0.32 18.11 -8.35
CA ALA A 275 -1.13 18.21 -8.42
C ALA A 275 -1.67 17.76 -9.77
N GLY A 276 -1.01 18.11 -10.88
CA GLY A 276 -1.37 17.67 -12.22
C GLY A 276 -1.30 16.14 -12.39
N GLN A 277 -0.24 15.52 -11.86
CA GLN A 277 -0.12 14.04 -11.84
C GLN A 277 -1.20 13.40 -10.97
N GLY A 278 -1.43 13.94 -9.76
CA GLY A 278 -2.47 13.48 -8.86
C GLY A 278 -3.88 13.58 -9.45
N MET A 279 -4.17 14.63 -10.23
CA MET A 279 -5.44 14.77 -10.94
C MET A 279 -5.64 13.65 -11.96
N LYS A 280 -4.62 13.35 -12.77
CA LYS A 280 -4.67 12.24 -13.73
C LYS A 280 -4.94 10.91 -13.03
N MET A 281 -4.29 10.66 -11.88
CA MET A 281 -4.56 9.48 -11.08
C MET A 281 -5.98 9.45 -10.52
N ALA A 282 -6.47 10.56 -9.97
CA ALA A 282 -7.81 10.67 -9.40
C ALA A 282 -8.91 10.39 -10.44
N VAL A 283 -8.78 10.96 -11.64
CA VAL A 283 -9.69 10.68 -12.77
C VAL A 283 -9.58 9.22 -13.20
N GLY A 284 -8.38 8.67 -13.27
CA GLY A 284 -8.15 7.25 -13.57
C GLY A 284 -8.84 6.33 -12.57
N ILE A 285 -8.73 6.60 -11.27
CA ILE A 285 -9.40 5.85 -10.20
C ILE A 285 -10.92 5.94 -10.36
N ALA A 286 -11.47 7.13 -10.59
CA ALA A 286 -12.91 7.32 -10.77
C ALA A 286 -13.43 6.53 -11.98
N ALA A 287 -12.77 6.64 -13.13
CA ALA A 287 -13.14 5.92 -14.34
C ALA A 287 -13.06 4.40 -14.13
N LEU A 288 -11.99 3.91 -13.50
CA LEU A 288 -11.81 2.51 -13.17
C LEU A 288 -12.96 1.98 -12.30
N LEU A 289 -13.35 2.72 -11.25
CA LEU A 289 -14.46 2.33 -10.38
C LEU A 289 -15.79 2.25 -11.14
N ILE A 290 -16.09 3.22 -12.00
CA ILE A 290 -17.32 3.21 -12.80
C ILE A 290 -17.37 1.98 -13.71
N VAL A 291 -16.27 1.72 -14.44
CA VAL A 291 -16.20 0.59 -15.38
C VAL A 291 -16.26 -0.75 -14.65
N PHE A 292 -15.47 -0.94 -13.59
CA PHE A 292 -15.42 -2.21 -12.88
C PHE A 292 -16.71 -2.54 -12.13
N LEU A 293 -17.34 -1.57 -11.46
CA LEU A 293 -18.62 -1.79 -10.78
C LEU A 293 -19.76 -2.01 -11.78
N GLY A 294 -19.74 -1.30 -12.92
CA GLY A 294 -20.69 -1.53 -14.01
C GLY A 294 -20.55 -2.92 -14.62
N LEU A 295 -19.31 -3.37 -14.87
CA LEU A 295 -19.04 -4.71 -15.38
C LEU A 295 -19.40 -5.81 -14.37
N GLU A 296 -19.13 -5.59 -13.07
CA GLU A 296 -19.57 -6.48 -11.99
C GLU A 296 -21.09 -6.67 -12.04
N ALA A 297 -21.86 -5.58 -12.16
CA ALA A 297 -23.31 -5.64 -12.26
C ALA A 297 -23.81 -6.37 -13.51
N LEU A 298 -23.15 -6.20 -14.66
CA LEU A 298 -23.48 -6.92 -15.89
C LEU A 298 -23.24 -8.43 -15.75
N ILE A 299 -22.13 -8.83 -15.14
CA ILE A 299 -21.84 -10.25 -14.92
C ILE A 299 -22.82 -10.83 -13.89
N ASP A 300 -23.17 -10.08 -12.84
CA ASP A 300 -24.20 -10.50 -11.88
C ASP A 300 -25.56 -10.73 -12.57
N LEU A 301 -25.93 -9.87 -13.53
CA LEU A 301 -27.16 -10.06 -14.32
C LEU A 301 -27.09 -11.29 -15.23
N ALA A 302 -25.93 -11.56 -15.84
CA ALA A 302 -25.72 -12.76 -16.63
C ALA A 302 -25.80 -14.04 -15.77
N LEU A 303 -25.20 -14.03 -14.57
CA LEU A 303 -25.23 -15.15 -13.63
C LEU A 303 -26.61 -15.38 -13.00
N ALA A 304 -27.44 -14.34 -12.92
CA ALA A 304 -28.81 -14.45 -12.43
C ALA A 304 -29.72 -15.30 -13.34
N GLN A 305 -29.34 -15.49 -14.61
CA GLN A 305 -30.08 -16.35 -15.55
C GLN A 305 -29.82 -17.86 -15.35
N LEU A 306 -28.79 -18.23 -14.57
CA LEU A 306 -28.49 -19.62 -14.24
C LEU A 306 -29.41 -20.14 -13.11
N PRO A 307 -29.70 -21.46 -13.07
CA PRO A 307 -30.59 -22.04 -12.07
C PRO A 307 -30.09 -21.76 -10.64
N THR A 308 -30.99 -21.33 -9.78
CA THR A 308 -30.67 -20.92 -8.40
C THR A 308 -30.19 -22.12 -7.58
N ILE A 309 -28.91 -22.12 -7.19
CA ILE A 309 -28.38 -23.11 -6.24
C ILE A 309 -28.68 -22.62 -4.81
N GLY A 310 -29.65 -23.24 -4.14
CA GLY A 310 -30.01 -22.95 -2.74
C GLY A 310 -30.89 -21.71 -2.52
N GLY A 311 -31.84 -21.43 -3.43
CA GLY A 311 -32.92 -20.44 -3.21
C GLY A 311 -32.52 -18.96 -3.34
N THR A 312 -31.31 -18.65 -3.82
CA THR A 312 -30.86 -17.27 -4.12
C THR A 312 -30.10 -17.25 -5.45
N PRO A 313 -30.20 -16.17 -6.26
CA PRO A 313 -29.48 -16.04 -7.52
C PRO A 313 -27.96 -16.03 -7.29
N LEU A 314 -27.21 -16.50 -8.28
CA LEU A 314 -25.74 -16.48 -8.26
C LEU A 314 -25.24 -15.07 -8.59
N SER A 315 -24.35 -14.54 -7.76
CA SER A 315 -23.62 -13.28 -8.01
C SER A 315 -22.13 -13.48 -7.75
N ILE A 316 -21.28 -12.69 -8.42
CA ILE A 316 -19.83 -12.61 -8.17
C ILE A 316 -19.58 -12.37 -6.68
N THR A 317 -20.37 -11.50 -6.05
CA THR A 317 -20.26 -11.23 -4.62
C THR A 317 -20.49 -12.49 -3.77
N ARG A 318 -21.40 -13.39 -4.17
CA ARG A 318 -21.63 -14.68 -3.49
C ARG A 318 -20.46 -15.64 -3.70
N ILE A 319 -19.98 -15.78 -4.93
CA ILE A 319 -18.85 -16.66 -5.28
C ILE A 319 -17.58 -16.22 -4.52
N ARG A 320 -17.29 -14.90 -4.50
CA ARG A 320 -16.16 -14.34 -3.75
C ARG A 320 -16.30 -14.58 -2.24
N ARG A 321 -17.50 -14.42 -1.69
CA ARG A 321 -17.79 -14.70 -0.26
C ARG A 321 -17.69 -16.19 0.09
N SER A 322 -17.90 -17.09 -0.86
CA SER A 322 -17.73 -18.53 -0.65
C SER A 322 -16.29 -19.03 -0.76
N SER A 323 -15.33 -18.20 -1.19
CA SER A 323 -13.93 -18.60 -1.23
C SER A 323 -13.40 -19.01 0.16
N PRO A 324 -12.52 -20.04 0.26
CA PRO A 324 -12.01 -20.53 1.55
C PRO A 324 -11.34 -19.44 2.40
N GLN A 325 -10.65 -18.49 1.76
CA GLN A 325 -10.02 -17.35 2.42
C GLN A 325 -11.05 -16.37 3.02
N ALA A 326 -12.13 -16.06 2.28
CA ALA A 326 -13.21 -15.21 2.79
C ALA A 326 -14.00 -15.87 3.93
N GLN A 327 -14.19 -17.19 3.88
CA GLN A 327 -14.81 -17.97 4.94
C GLN A 327 -13.95 -17.96 6.22
N CYS A 328 -12.64 -18.12 6.09
CA CYS A 328 -11.69 -18.06 7.21
C CYS A 328 -11.71 -16.69 7.90
N HIS A 329 -11.70 -15.59 7.12
CA HIS A 329 -11.77 -14.23 7.66
C HIS A 329 -13.10 -13.96 8.40
N ARG A 330 -14.24 -14.44 7.87
CA ARG A 330 -15.54 -14.34 8.57
C ARG A 330 -15.59 -15.15 9.85
N ARG A 331 -15.00 -16.35 9.85
CA ARG A 331 -14.95 -17.20 11.04
C ARG A 331 -14.10 -16.54 12.14
N LYS A 332 -12.96 -15.93 11.76
CA LYS A 332 -12.12 -15.13 12.66
C LYS A 332 -12.88 -13.90 13.21
N ASN A 333 -13.59 -13.15 12.38
CA ASN A 333 -14.37 -11.99 12.83
C ASN A 333 -15.57 -12.38 13.72
N ARG A 334 -16.22 -13.53 13.47
CA ARG A 334 -17.26 -14.09 14.36
C ARG A 334 -16.69 -14.56 15.69
N LEU A 335 -15.47 -15.12 15.69
CA LEU A 335 -14.78 -15.52 16.91
C LEU A 335 -14.34 -14.31 17.74
N LEU A 336 -13.79 -13.26 17.11
CA LEU A 336 -13.41 -12.02 17.78
C LEU A 336 -14.62 -11.30 18.40
N ARG A 337 -15.75 -11.23 17.70
CA ARG A 337 -17.01 -10.69 18.26
C ARG A 337 -17.63 -11.54 19.37
N ARG A 338 -17.26 -12.82 19.50
CA ARG A 338 -17.67 -13.68 20.62
C ARG A 338 -16.76 -13.52 21.84
N VAL A 339 -15.46 -13.27 21.63
CA VAL A 339 -14.51 -12.96 22.70
C VAL A 339 -14.81 -11.60 23.33
N ASP A 340 -15.28 -10.63 22.54
CA ASP A 340 -15.69 -9.30 23.02
C ASP A 340 -17.12 -9.25 23.62
N ARG A 341 -17.84 -10.39 23.60
CA ARG A 341 -19.19 -10.53 24.15
C ARG A 341 -19.30 -11.73 25.09
N SER A 342 -18.53 -11.75 26.18
CA SER A 342 -19.00 -12.20 27.52
C SER A 342 -17.83 -12.51 28.49
N PRO A 343 -17.97 -12.25 29.82
CA PRO A 343 -19.08 -11.60 30.52
C PRO A 343 -18.65 -10.36 31.36
N LEU A 344 -19.33 -9.23 31.14
CA LEU A 344 -19.57 -8.20 32.18
C LEU A 344 -20.99 -8.31 32.77
N SER A 345 -21.63 -9.47 32.60
CA SER A 345 -22.97 -9.77 33.08
C SER A 345 -22.92 -10.81 34.19
N CYS A 346 -22.38 -10.42 35.34
CA CYS A 346 -22.62 -11.01 36.65
C CYS A 346 -22.10 -10.02 37.70
N VAL A 347 -22.93 -9.69 38.69
CA VAL A 347 -22.75 -8.78 39.84
C VAL A 347 -23.55 -7.46 39.75
N ARG A 348 -24.48 -7.35 40.73
CA ARG A 348 -25.39 -6.26 41.13
C ARG A 348 -26.77 -6.18 40.47
N ARG A 349 -27.63 -7.09 40.92
CA ARG A 349 -29.01 -6.78 41.33
C ARG A 349 -29.16 -7.24 42.79
N THR A 350 -29.03 -6.32 43.73
CA THR A 350 -29.62 -6.36 45.08
C THR A 350 -29.55 -4.93 45.61
N ASP A 351 -30.72 -4.50 46.11
CA ASP A 351 -31.13 -3.22 46.71
C ASP A 351 -31.48 -2.08 45.74
#